data_AF-A0A0L9UTD9-F1
#
_entry.id   AF-A0A0L9UTD9-F1
#
_cell.length_a   1.000
_cell.length_b   1.000
_cell.length_c   1.000
_cell.angle_alpha   90.00
_cell.angle_beta   90.00
_cell.angle_gamma   90.00
#
_symmetry.space_group_name_H-M   'P 1'
#
loop_
_entity.id
_entity.type
_entity.pdbx_description
1 polymer ?
#
loop_
_entity_poly.entity_id
_entity_poly.type
_entity_poly.pdbx_seq_one_letter_code
_entity_poly.pdbx_strand_id
1 'polypeptide(L)'
;MFCTTRSTTLQVPHLHTPSQPNLYDCGVIVLKFMELWDGVEKYEGNTMPTYEELQQVRENYVCDWILDVDNMQKDEVLQDLGLM
;
A
#
# COMPACT_ATOMS: atom_id res chain seq x y z
N MET A 1 34.78 -25.04 21.36
CA MET A 1 33.32 -25.16 21.15
C MET A 1 32.73 -23.79 21.47
N PHE A 2 32.53 -22.95 20.45
CA PHE A 2 31.97 -21.61 20.64
C PHE A 2 30.45 -21.73 20.45
N CYS A 3 29.71 -21.73 21.56
CA CYS A 3 28.27 -21.53 21.52
C CYS A 3 28.02 -20.05 21.25
N THR A 4 27.83 -19.68 19.98
CA THR A 4 27.20 -18.41 19.63
C THR A 4 25.71 -18.54 19.93
N THR A 5 25.28 -18.04 21.10
CA THR A 5 23.87 -17.74 21.35
C THR A 5 23.45 -16.67 20.35
N ARG A 6 22.81 -17.08 19.24
CA ARG A 6 22.12 -16.15 18.34
C ARG A 6 21.07 -15.43 19.19
N SER A 7 21.26 -14.13 19.39
CA SER A 7 20.23 -13.26 19.95
C SER A 7 19.03 -13.31 18.99
N THR A 8 17.92 -13.91 19.43
CA THR A 8 16.68 -14.06 18.64
C THR A 8 15.78 -12.84 18.82
N THR A 9 16.34 -11.64 18.89
CA THR A 9 15.54 -10.41 19.02
C THR A 9 15.10 -9.98 17.63
N LEU A 10 13.79 -10.05 17.38
CA LEU A 10 13.18 -9.45 16.19
C LEU A 10 13.44 -7.93 16.23
N GLN A 11 14.17 -7.42 15.25
CA GLN A 11 14.33 -5.98 15.08
C GLN A 11 13.05 -5.43 14.48
N VAL A 12 12.46 -4.42 15.13
CA VAL A 12 11.27 -3.73 14.63
C VAL A 12 11.72 -2.40 14.01
N PRO A 13 11.86 -2.32 12.68
CA PRO A 13 12.24 -1.08 12.03
C PRO A 13 11.08 -0.07 12.09
N HIS A 14 11.40 1.19 12.40
CA HIS A 14 10.45 2.29 12.32
C HIS A 14 10.63 3.03 10.99
N LEU A 15 9.61 3.03 10.15
CA LEU A 15 9.58 3.71 8.86
C LEU A 15 8.68 4.95 8.94
N HIS A 16 9.12 6.04 8.30
CA HIS A 16 8.27 7.21 8.13
C HIS A 16 7.29 6.95 6.99
N THR A 17 6.01 7.10 7.27
CA THR A 17 4.94 7.20 6.28
C THR A 17 4.54 8.66 6.12
N PRO A 18 3.99 9.06 4.96
CA PRO A 18 3.45 10.41 4.79
C PRO A 18 2.38 10.70 5.84
N SER A 19 2.34 11.95 6.32
CA SER A 19 1.30 12.40 7.25
C SER A 19 -0.02 12.51 6.51
N GLN A 20 -1.03 11.80 6.99
CA GLN A 20 -2.37 11.86 6.44
C GLN A 20 -3.17 13.02 7.08
N PRO A 21 -3.57 14.06 6.32
CA PRO A 21 -4.37 15.16 6.85
C PRO A 21 -5.86 14.83 6.97
N ASN A 22 -6.32 13.73 6.35
CA ASN A 22 -7.70 13.25 6.42
C ASN A 22 -7.85 11.98 7.27
N LEU A 23 -9.04 11.38 7.32
CA LEU A 23 -9.35 10.21 8.15
C LEU A 23 -9.60 8.91 7.35
N TYR A 24 -9.33 8.87 6.05
CA TYR A 24 -9.77 7.78 5.17
C TYR A 24 -8.68 7.21 4.22
N ASP A 25 -7.53 7.84 4.08
CA ASP A 25 -6.47 7.37 3.16
C ASP A 25 -5.48 6.36 3.80
N CYS A 26 -5.71 5.93 5.04
CA CYS A 26 -4.74 5.07 5.75
C CYS A 26 -4.62 3.70 5.10
N GLY A 27 -5.72 3.19 4.53
CA GLY A 27 -5.72 1.96 3.73
C GLY A 27 -4.87 2.10 2.47
N VAL A 28 -4.96 3.23 1.76
CA VAL A 28 -4.15 3.52 0.55
C VAL A 28 -2.67 3.57 0.90
N ILE A 29 -2.31 4.24 2.01
CA ILE A 29 -0.93 4.30 2.50
C ILE A 29 -0.40 2.91 2.82
N VAL A 30 -1.18 2.08 3.50
CA VAL A 30 -0.79 0.70 3.86
C VAL A 30 -0.63 -0.18 2.61
N LEU A 31 -1.54 -0.08 1.64
CA LEU A 31 -1.43 -0.81 0.37
C LEU A 31 -0.14 -0.40 -0.37
N LYS A 32 0.13 0.90 -0.49
CA LYS A 32 1.34 1.38 -1.16
C LYS A 32 2.61 0.99 -0.43
N PHE A 33 2.58 1.00 0.90
CA PHE A 33 3.68 0.51 1.72
C PHE A 33 3.99 -0.96 1.45
N MET A 34 2.96 -1.82 1.41
CA MET A 34 3.13 -3.24 1.13
C MET A 34 3.64 -3.48 -0.30
N GLU A 35 3.21 -2.69 -1.27
CA GLU A 35 3.69 -2.75 -2.65
C GLU A 35 5.18 -2.39 -2.78
N LEU A 36 5.64 -1.38 -2.04
CA LEU A 36 7.03 -0.93 -2.05
C LEU A 36 7.95 -1.79 -1.16
N TRP A 37 7.40 -2.73 -0.39
CA TRP A 37 8.17 -3.54 0.55
C TRP A 37 8.97 -4.63 -0.19
N ASP A 38 10.28 -4.46 -0.28
CA ASP A 38 11.23 -5.37 -0.95
C ASP A 38 11.84 -6.44 -0.02
N GLY A 39 11.49 -6.44 1.26
CA GLY A 39 11.98 -7.41 2.25
C GLY A 39 13.39 -7.13 2.78
N VAL A 40 14.08 -6.10 2.29
CA VAL A 40 15.36 -5.59 2.80
C VAL A 40 15.11 -4.13 3.25
N GLU A 41 16.05 -3.51 3.93
CA GLU A 41 15.83 -2.20 4.56
C GLU A 41 15.32 -1.12 3.58
N LYS A 42 14.31 -0.36 4.03
CA LYS A 42 13.73 0.87 3.47
C LYS A 42 13.93 1.08 1.96
N TYR A 43 13.04 0.45 1.22
CA TYR A 43 12.58 0.86 -0.11
C TYR A 43 13.65 0.95 -1.21
N GLU A 44 14.89 0.48 -1.05
CA GLU A 44 15.95 0.49 -2.07
C GLU A 44 16.01 1.73 -3.01
N GLY A 45 15.77 2.94 -2.46
CA GLY A 45 15.75 4.20 -3.21
C GLY A 45 14.38 4.62 -3.78
N ASN A 46 13.37 3.76 -3.72
CA ASN A 46 11.98 4.14 -3.77
C ASN A 46 11.62 4.90 -2.49
N THR A 47 10.68 5.83 -2.57
CA THR A 47 10.17 6.54 -1.39
C THR A 47 8.66 6.44 -1.39
N MET A 48 8.06 6.43 -0.20
CA MET A 48 6.61 6.62 -0.12
C MET A 48 6.22 7.89 -0.88
N PRO A 49 5.13 7.85 -1.67
CA PRO A 49 4.65 9.04 -2.35
C PRO A 49 4.31 10.16 -1.35
N THR A 50 4.38 11.40 -1.80
CA THR A 50 3.84 12.52 -1.02
C THR A 50 2.32 12.38 -0.89
N TYR A 51 1.72 13.15 0.03
CA TYR A 51 0.27 13.10 0.19
C TYR A 51 -0.48 13.54 -1.08
N GLU A 52 0.08 14.47 -1.85
CA GLU A 52 -0.47 14.90 -3.13
C GLU A 52 -0.42 13.77 -4.18
N GLU A 53 0.69 13.04 -4.24
CA GLU A 53 0.86 11.88 -5.12
C GLU A 53 -0.05 10.70 -4.72
N LEU A 54 -0.37 10.57 -3.42
CA LEU A 54 -1.29 9.54 -2.93
C LEU A 54 -2.70 9.65 -3.51
N GLN A 55 -3.13 10.84 -3.95
CA GLN A 55 -4.44 10.98 -4.60
C GLN A 55 -4.49 10.21 -5.92
N GLN A 56 -3.43 10.30 -6.73
CA GLN A 56 -3.36 9.51 -7.97
C GLN A 56 -3.25 8.01 -7.68
N VAL A 57 -2.49 7.63 -6.65
CA VAL A 57 -2.38 6.24 -6.21
C VAL A 57 -3.76 5.69 -5.80
N ARG A 58 -4.53 6.48 -5.04
CA ARG A 58 -5.89 6.12 -4.64
C ARG A 58 -6.80 5.92 -5.84
N GLU A 59 -6.80 6.85 -6.79
CA GLU A 59 -7.61 6.73 -8.01
C GLU A 59 -7.28 5.44 -8.77
N ASN A 60 -5.98 5.15 -8.94
CA ASN A 60 -5.53 3.94 -9.62
C ASN A 60 -6.01 2.68 -8.89
N TYR A 61 -5.82 2.60 -7.56
CA TYR A 61 -6.29 1.45 -6.78
C TYR A 61 -7.81 1.27 -6.84
N VAL A 62 -8.58 2.35 -6.84
CA VAL A 62 -10.04 2.27 -6.96
C VAL A 62 -10.43 1.77 -8.36
N CYS A 63 -9.82 2.30 -9.42
CA CYS A 63 -10.05 1.84 -10.78
C CYS A 63 -9.70 0.35 -10.94
N ASP A 64 -8.52 -0.06 -10.46
CA ASP A 64 -8.07 -1.45 -10.51
C ASP A 64 -9.03 -2.36 -9.74
N TRP A 65 -9.49 -1.94 -8.55
CA TRP A 65 -10.46 -2.69 -7.75
C TRP A 65 -11.84 -2.81 -8.42
N ILE A 66 -12.35 -1.74 -9.05
CA ILE A 66 -13.62 -1.77 -9.80
C ILE A 66 -13.51 -2.73 -10.98
N LEU A 67 -12.38 -2.71 -11.68
CA LEU A 67 -12.17 -3.50 -12.89
C LEU A 67 -11.68 -4.93 -12.64
N ASP A 68 -11.36 -5.26 -11.38
CA ASP A 68 -10.88 -6.58 -10.98
C ASP A 68 -11.85 -7.69 -11.42
N VAL A 69 -11.30 -8.82 -11.86
CA VAL A 69 -12.06 -9.96 -12.40
C VAL A 69 -12.91 -10.62 -11.32
N ASP A 70 -12.44 -10.58 -10.06
CA ASP A 70 -13.11 -11.18 -8.92
C ASP A 70 -14.06 -10.20 -8.22
N ASN A 71 -14.16 -8.95 -8.70
CA ASN A 71 -15.12 -8.00 -8.17
C ASN A 71 -16.55 -8.39 -8.59
N MET A 72 -17.27 -8.99 -7.65
CA MET A 72 -18.66 -9.44 -7.83
C MET A 72 -19.65 -8.31 -8.16
N GLN A 73 -19.30 -7.05 -7.87
CA GLN A 73 -20.13 -5.88 -8.14
C GLN A 73 -19.71 -5.12 -9.40
N LYS A 74 -18.72 -5.61 -10.15
CA LYS A 74 -18.16 -4.93 -11.32
C LYS A 74 -19.22 -4.48 -12.32
N ASP A 75 -20.13 -5.37 -12.72
CA ASP A 75 -21.14 -5.06 -13.72
C ASP A 75 -22.13 -3.99 -13.23
N GLU A 76 -22.57 -4.08 -11.97
CA GLU A 76 -23.45 -3.08 -11.34
C GLU A 76 -22.77 -1.71 -11.29
N VAL A 77 -21.51 -1.65 -10.84
CA VAL A 77 -20.74 -0.41 -10.76
C VAL A 77 -20.51 0.19 -12.15
N LEU A 78 -20.17 -0.62 -13.15
CA LEU A 78 -19.96 -0.14 -14.51
C LEU A 78 -21.25 0.38 -15.15
N GLN A 79 -22.39 -0.25 -14.86
CA GLN A 79 -23.71 0.22 -15.29
C GLN A 79 -24.06 1.57 -14.64
N ASP A 80 -23.86 1.71 -13.33
CA ASP A 80 -24.11 2.96 -12.59
C ASP A 80 -23.24 4.12 -13.08
N LEU A 81 -22.01 3.81 -13.55
CA LEU A 81 -21.10 4.76 -14.16
C LEU A 81 -21.41 5.07 -15.64
N GLY A 82 -22.36 4.36 -16.27
CA GLY A 82 -22.71 4.53 -17.68
C GLY A 82 -21.63 4.03 -18.65
N LEU A 83 -20.82 3.06 -18.23
CA LEU A 83 -19.71 2.48 -18.99
C LEU A 83 -20.06 1.13 -19.62
N MET A 84 -21.30 0.67 -19.45
CA MET A 84 -21.86 -0.58 -19.99
C MET A 84 -23.17 -0.34 -20.73
#